data_AF-A0A969WYI6-F1
#
_entry.id   AF-A0A969WYI6-F1
#
_cell.length_a   1.000
_cell.length_b   1.000
_cell.length_c   1.000
_cell.angle_alpha   90.00
_cell.angle_beta   90.00
_cell.angle_gamma   90.00
#
_symmetry.space_group_name_H-M   'P 1'
#
loop_
_entity.id
_entity.type
_entity.pdbx_description
1 polymer ?
#
loop_
_entity_poly.entity_id
_entity_poly.type
_entity_poly.pdbx_seq_one_letter_code
_entity_poly.pdbx_strand_id
1 'polypeptide(L)' 'LKPDTYVVLTENFGEEEYGVGVRKSDEAFLAELDKTLDAMKADGTVAQISEKWFGEDIIER' A
#
# COMPACT_ATOMS: atom_id res chain seq x y z
N LEU A 1 0.12 -0.30 19.96
CA LEU A 1 0.24 1.07 20.52
C LEU A 1 -0.21 1.05 21.97
N LYS A 2 0.36 1.88 22.85
CA LYS A 2 -0.26 2.21 24.15
C LYS A 2 -1.12 3.45 23.92
N PRO A 3 -2.42 3.30 23.60
CA PRO A 3 -3.26 4.39 23.09
C PRO A 3 -3.34 5.59 24.05
N ASP A 4 -3.12 5.39 25.35
CA ASP A 4 -3.18 6.45 26.37
C ASP A 4 -1.81 7.06 26.72
N THR A 5 -0.75 6.72 25.99
CA THR A 5 0.62 7.20 26.27
C THR A 5 1.21 8.01 25.11
N TYR A 6 0.73 7.78 23.89
CA TYR A 6 1.27 8.39 22.68
C TYR A 6 0.16 9.02 21.86
N VAL A 7 0.46 10.19 21.29
CA VAL A 7 -0.44 10.93 20.39
C VAL A 7 0.23 11.07 19.02
N VAL A 8 -0.57 11.05 17.96
CA VAL A 8 -0.15 11.46 16.62
C VAL A 8 -0.34 12.97 16.53
N LEU A 9 0.70 13.71 16.15
CA LEU A 9 0.61 15.16 15.98
C LEU A 9 -0.16 15.50 14.70
N THR A 10 -0.80 16.66 14.65
CA THR A 10 -1.59 17.10 13.50
C THR A 10 -0.74 17.57 12.31
N GLU A 11 0.55 17.84 12.53
CA GLU A 11 1.47 18.20 11.45
C GLU A 11 1.73 17.00 10.53
N ASN A 12 1.63 17.23 9.22
CA ASN A 12 1.88 16.25 8.18
C ASN A 12 3.05 16.75 7.31
N PHE A 13 4.07 15.91 7.11
CA PHE A 13 5.28 16.23 6.34
C PHE A 13 5.16 15.92 4.84
N GLY A 14 3.99 15.47 4.38
CA GLY A 14 3.70 15.12 2.99
C GLY A 14 3.16 13.69 2.87
N GLU A 15 2.67 13.38 1.67
CA GLU A 15 2.26 12.03 1.30
C GLU A 15 3.40 11.35 0.56
N GLU A 16 3.61 10.06 0.86
CA GLU A 16 4.60 9.23 0.20
C GLU A 16 3.91 8.00 -0.38
N GLU A 17 4.25 7.67 -1.62
CA GLU A 17 3.77 6.46 -2.26
C GLU A 17 4.59 5.25 -1.81
N TYR A 18 3.91 4.15 -1.52
CA TYR A 18 4.55 2.86 -1.23
C TYR A 18 4.66 2.01 -2.49
N GLY A 19 5.81 1.35 -2.66
CA GLY A 19 6.07 0.46 -3.78
C GLY A 19 6.99 -0.70 -3.43
N VAL A 20 7.01 -1.70 -4.31
CA VAL A 20 7.91 -2.85 -4.20
C VAL A 20 9.18 -2.57 -4.99
N GLY A 21 10.30 -2.41 -4.30
CA GLY A 21 11.59 -2.16 -4.94
C GLY A 21 12.13 -3.39 -5.67
N VAL A 22 12.54 -3.23 -6.93
CA VAL A 22 13.18 -4.27 -7.75
C VAL A 22 14.53 -3.80 -8.31
N ARG A 23 15.35 -4.72 -8.81
CA ARG A 23 16.59 -4.35 -9.52
C ARG A 23 16.23 -3.58 -10.80
N LYS A 24 16.94 -2.48 -11.07
CA LYS A 24 16.71 -1.64 -12.25
C LYS A 24 16.82 -2.37 -13.58
N SER A 25 17.60 -3.44 -13.64
CA SER A 25 17.79 -4.27 -14.85
C SER A 25 16.67 -5.27 -15.10
N ASP A 26 15.79 -5.51 -14.12
CA ASP A 26 14.86 -6.65 -14.15
C ASP A 26 13.49 -6.24 -14.71
N GLU A 27 13.49 -5.67 -15.92
CA GLU A 27 12.30 -5.11 -16.57
C GLU A 27 11.16 -6.14 -16.74
N ALA A 28 11.50 -7.38 -17.08
CA ALA A 28 10.49 -8.44 -17.25
C ALA A 28 9.80 -8.81 -15.94
N PHE A 29 10.53 -8.76 -14.81
CA PHE A 29 9.94 -9.01 -13.50
C PHE A 29 9.08 -7.85 -13.05
N LEU A 30 9.55 -6.61 -13.27
CA LEU A 30 8.78 -5.41 -12.98
C LEU A 30 7.42 -5.43 -13.72
N ALA A 31 7.44 -5.75 -15.01
CA ALA A 31 6.22 -5.79 -15.82
C ALA A 31 5.19 -6.82 -15.31
N GLU A 32 5.62 -8.02 -14.91
CA GLU A 32 4.69 -9.04 -14.39
C GLU A 32 4.21 -8.69 -12.98
N LEU A 33 5.07 -8.07 -12.16
CA LEU A 33 4.70 -7.56 -10.84
C LEU A 33 3.61 -6.50 -10.95
N ASP A 34 3.82 -5.47 -11.77
CA ASP A 34 2.87 -4.37 -11.96
C ASP A 34 1.52 -4.90 -12.48
N LYS A 35 1.55 -5.75 -13.51
CA LYS A 35 0.34 -6.40 -14.04
C LYS A 35 -0.41 -7.20 -12.98
N THR A 36 0.30 -7.89 -12.09
CA THR A 36 -0.32 -8.66 -11.01
C THR A 36 -0.97 -7.74 -9.98
N LEU A 37 -0.28 -6.65 -9.60
CA LEU A 37 -0.83 -5.66 -8.67
C LEU A 37 -2.07 -4.97 -9.24
N ASP A 38 -2.06 -4.64 -10.53
CA ASP A 38 -3.22 -4.06 -11.22
C ASP A 38 -4.41 -5.04 -11.29
N ALA A 39 -4.14 -6.32 -11.56
CA ALA A 39 -5.19 -7.35 -11.53
C ALA A 39 -5.81 -7.49 -10.13
N MET A 40 -4.99 -7.47 -9.08
CA MET A 40 -5.46 -7.52 -7.69
C MET A 40 -6.27 -6.28 -7.29
N LYS A 41 -5.94 -5.10 -7.85
CA LYS A 41 -6.74 -3.88 -7.65
C LYS A 41 -8.09 -4.04 -8.34
N ALA A 42 -8.09 -4.51 -9.59
CA ALA A 42 -9.30 -4.66 -10.39
C ALA A 42 -10.28 -5.72 -9.84
N ASP A 43 -9.77 -6.80 -9.24
CA ASP A 43 -10.61 -7.86 -8.67
C ASP A 43 -11.00 -7.63 -7.19
N GLY A 44 -10.51 -6.54 -6.58
CA GLY A 44 -10.81 -6.17 -5.19
C GLY A 44 -9.98 -6.90 -4.14
N THR A 45 -9.00 -7.73 -4.53
CA THR A 45 -8.12 -8.43 -3.58
C THR A 45 -7.33 -7.45 -2.71
N VAL A 46 -6.86 -6.33 -3.26
CA VAL A 46 -6.11 -5.34 -2.46
C VAL A 46 -7.00 -4.69 -1.40
N ALA A 47 -8.26 -4.37 -1.73
CA ALA A 47 -9.24 -3.84 -0.77
C ALA A 47 -9.47 -4.81 0.40
N GLN A 48 -9.65 -6.11 0.11
CA GLN A 48 -9.80 -7.15 1.14
C GLN A 48 -8.57 -7.25 2.05
N ILE A 49 -7.36 -7.10 1.48
CA ILE A 49 -6.12 -7.08 2.25
C ILE A 49 -6.09 -5.83 3.15
N SER A 50 -6.47 -4.67 2.63
CA SER A 50 -6.52 -3.42 3.39
C SER A 50 -7.47 -3.53 4.58
N GLU A 51 -8.71 -3.96 4.35
CA GLU A 51 -9.71 -4.14 5.41
C GLU A 51 -9.22 -5.11 6.49
N LYS A 52 -8.55 -6.19 6.11
CA LYS A 52 -8.03 -7.18 7.07
C LYS A 52 -7.00 -6.58 8.03
N TRP A 53 -6.14 -5.67 7.57
CA TRP A 53 -5.03 -5.15 8.37
C TRP A 53 -5.32 -3.79 9.01
N PHE A 54 -6.15 -2.97 8.38
CA PHE A 54 -6.43 -1.59 8.81
C PHE A 54 -7.89 -1.36 9.20
N GLY A 55 -8.80 -2.28 8.88
CA GLY A 55 -10.24 -2.14 9.14
C GLY A 55 -10.97 -1.21 8.18
N GLU A 56 -10.27 -0.64 7.20
CA GLU A 56 -10.79 0.19 6.13
C GLU A 56 -10.01 -0.03 4.83
N ASP A 57 -10.60 0.31 3.70
CA ASP A 57 -9.89 0.37 2.42
C ASP A 57 -9.10 1.70 2.34
N ILE A 58 -7.77 1.60 2.37
CA ILE A 58 -6.85 2.76 2.28
C ILE A 58 -6.21 2.88 0.90
N ILE A 59 -6.59 2.02 -0.05
CA ILE A 59 -5.99 1.94 -1.39
C ILE A 59 -6.55 3.01 -2.33
N GLU A 60 -7.77 3.51 -2.05
CA GLU A 60 -8.43 4.58 -2.82
C GLU A 60 -8.07 6.01 -2.37
N ARG A 61 -7.11 6.19 -1.45
CA ARG A 61 -6.64 7.55 -1.11
C ARG A 61 -5.71 8.11 -2.18
#